data_AF-A0A255T6X5-F1
#
_entry.id   AF-A0A255T6X5-F1
#
_cell.length_a   1.000
_cell.length_b   1.000
_cell.length_c   1.000
_cell.angle_alpha   90.00
_cell.angle_beta   90.00
_cell.angle_gamma   90.00
#
_symmetry.space_group_name_H-M   'P 1'
#
loop_
_entity.id
_entity.type
_entity.pdbx_description
1 polymer ?
#
loop_
_entity_poly.entity_id
_entity_poly.type
_entity_poly.pdbx_seq_one_letter_code
_entity_poly.pdbx_strand_id
1 'polypeptide(L)'
;MPIFADMKKTYLFFIIACAVLCTAPSSCTNDDNESNPTISEGSLTSAFVKTLDGFGEEKTALLEANGVTNQEFIRLSTDSAWALPHAEQKKLKSVRDGVSRPDGKTLLQKIIPLEDISTYMNNMYGGTIGGFVCEAADVKSLHTMEQVFHGLRLDYSGTKFKADGAGYAVIRFYSSATENMYIPYSPELGGSQPHEWPNGGGGFTTSTLGEGGYPEWTFSGYYAPEENAELYEVTPEGREILRSIYHDGRWQTYESPYLPSTTTRSSNEAIRNGRYSEGLIQTLCDYHGFTFHLRGETEGRYGLSTDKPLPVEGLKLIERGVYGISVPCSEVSNIREVVFSK
;
A
#
# COMPACT_ATOMS: atom_id res chain seq x y z
N MET A 1 -32.26 65.33 -37.61
CA MET A 1 -31.18 64.31 -37.56
C MET A 1 -29.85 65.04 -37.64
N PRO A 2 -28.82 64.71 -36.82
CA PRO A 2 -28.76 63.88 -35.60
C PRO A 2 -28.54 64.74 -34.32
N ILE A 3 -29.09 64.50 -33.12
CA ILE A 3 -29.02 63.40 -32.10
C ILE A 3 -28.06 63.78 -30.94
N PHE A 4 -28.59 64.39 -29.85
CA PHE A 4 -28.89 63.89 -28.46
C PHE A 4 -27.75 64.22 -27.44
N ALA A 5 -27.85 65.25 -26.57
CA ALA A 5 -28.65 65.44 -25.34
C ALA A 5 -28.26 64.43 -24.23
N ASP A 6 -27.41 64.74 -23.24
CA ASP A 6 -27.38 65.74 -22.15
C ASP A 6 -28.18 65.37 -20.89
N MET A 7 -27.49 65.64 -19.76
CA MET A 7 -27.98 66.12 -18.48
C MET A 7 -28.20 65.15 -17.31
N LYS A 8 -27.17 65.10 -16.46
CA LYS A 8 -27.23 64.81 -15.01
C LYS A 8 -28.04 65.89 -14.29
N LYS A 9 -28.94 65.52 -13.37
CA LYS A 9 -29.26 66.34 -12.19
C LYS A 9 -29.52 65.48 -10.95
N THR A 10 -28.78 65.81 -9.91
CA THR A 10 -28.88 65.42 -8.50
C THR A 10 -30.19 65.93 -7.88
N TYR A 11 -30.84 65.15 -7.01
CA TYR A 11 -31.51 65.67 -5.79
C TYR A 11 -31.52 64.61 -4.68
N LEU A 12 -31.10 65.06 -3.50
CA LEU A 12 -31.15 64.42 -2.19
C LEU A 12 -32.52 64.75 -1.55
N PHE A 13 -33.19 63.82 -0.85
CA PHE A 13 -33.79 64.04 0.49
C PHE A 13 -34.45 62.77 1.07
N PHE A 14 -34.50 62.78 2.40
CA PHE A 14 -34.67 61.73 3.40
C PHE A 14 -36.12 61.21 3.64
N ILE A 15 -36.18 59.96 4.13
CA ILE A 15 -37.08 59.33 5.15
C ILE A 15 -38.59 59.19 4.85
N ILE A 16 -39.13 57.96 5.03
CA ILE A 16 -40.20 57.60 6.00
C ILE A 16 -40.40 56.07 6.01
N ALA A 17 -40.48 55.53 7.22
CA ALA A 17 -40.76 54.13 7.55
C ALA A 17 -42.18 53.70 7.18
N CYS A 18 -42.41 52.41 6.90
CA CYS A 18 -43.65 51.76 7.31
C CYS A 18 -43.56 50.23 7.24
N ALA A 19 -44.16 49.61 8.26
CA ALA A 19 -44.17 48.19 8.56
C ALA A 19 -44.94 47.35 7.52
N VAL A 20 -44.52 46.08 7.36
CA VAL A 20 -45.32 45.04 6.70
C VAL A 20 -45.44 43.84 7.64
N LEU A 21 -46.67 43.58 8.08
CA LEU A 21 -47.14 42.34 8.69
C LEU A 21 -47.83 41.49 7.61
N CYS A 22 -47.49 40.20 7.58
CA CYS A 22 -48.22 38.97 7.18
C CYS A 22 -49.22 39.03 5.99
N THR A 23 -49.24 38.08 5.05
CA THR A 23 -49.52 36.64 5.24
C THR A 23 -48.95 35.74 4.12
N ALA A 24 -48.55 34.51 4.50
CA ALA A 24 -47.94 33.44 3.68
C ALA A 24 -48.94 32.69 2.76
N PRO A 25 -48.48 31.72 1.92
CA PRO A 25 -48.29 30.37 2.45
C PRO A 25 -47.06 29.57 1.95
N SER A 26 -46.75 28.53 2.75
CA SER A 26 -46.23 27.19 2.40
C SER A 26 -44.78 26.99 1.95
N SER A 27 -43.96 26.64 2.96
CA SER A 27 -42.96 25.57 3.06
C SER A 27 -42.18 25.11 1.83
N CYS A 28 -40.87 25.36 1.87
CA CYS A 28 -39.86 24.30 1.89
C CYS A 28 -38.82 24.70 2.96
N THR A 29 -38.60 23.82 3.92
CA THR A 29 -37.50 23.91 4.88
C THR A 29 -36.21 23.62 4.14
N ASN A 30 -35.31 24.61 4.05
CA ASN A 30 -33.92 24.34 3.66
C ASN A 30 -33.19 23.87 4.91
N ASP A 31 -33.17 22.55 5.10
CA ASP A 31 -32.17 21.87 5.93
C ASP A 31 -30.85 21.81 5.17
N ASP A 32 -30.23 22.97 4.91
CA ASP A 32 -28.87 23.04 4.40
C ASP A 32 -27.90 22.98 5.59
N ASN A 33 -27.87 21.83 6.26
CA ASN A 33 -26.77 21.47 7.16
C ASN A 33 -26.25 20.09 6.78
N GLU A 34 -25.95 19.91 5.49
CA GLU A 34 -25.17 18.79 5.00
C GLU A 34 -23.71 19.07 5.39
N SER A 35 -23.31 18.56 6.55
CA SER A 35 -21.92 18.52 6.97
C SER A 35 -21.13 17.77 5.90
N ASN A 36 -20.37 18.49 5.09
CA ASN A 36 -19.39 17.91 4.18
C ASN A 36 -18.56 16.91 5.00
N PRO A 37 -18.59 15.60 4.71
CA PRO A 37 -17.89 14.63 5.53
C PRO A 37 -16.41 14.97 5.48
N THR A 38 -15.89 15.47 6.60
CA THR A 38 -14.47 15.77 6.73
C THR A 38 -13.79 14.41 6.78
N ILE A 39 -13.15 14.01 5.68
CA ILE A 39 -12.39 12.76 5.64
C ILE A 39 -11.33 12.84 6.75
N SER A 40 -11.37 11.91 7.70
CA SER A 40 -10.38 11.80 8.77
C SER A 40 -8.98 11.78 8.15
N GLU A 41 -8.03 12.53 8.70
CA GLU A 41 -6.63 12.55 8.20
C GLU A 41 -5.92 11.20 8.42
N GLY A 42 -6.53 10.28 9.17
CA GLY A 42 -5.90 9.03 9.61
C GLY A 42 -4.89 9.27 10.73
N SER A 43 -4.49 8.19 11.39
CA SER A 43 -3.58 8.21 12.53
C SER A 43 -2.15 7.78 12.16
N LEU A 44 -2.00 7.04 11.05
CA LEU A 44 -0.74 6.47 10.58
C LEU A 44 -0.16 7.29 9.42
N THR A 45 -0.26 8.62 9.49
CA THR A 45 0.21 9.52 8.42
C THR A 45 1.73 9.51 8.29
N SER A 46 2.25 10.01 7.16
CA SER A 46 3.67 10.30 6.97
C SER A 46 4.23 11.22 8.05
N ALA A 47 3.42 12.12 8.62
CA ALA A 47 3.81 12.95 9.76
C ALA A 47 4.07 12.11 11.01
N PHE A 48 3.22 11.13 11.30
CA PHE A 48 3.45 10.15 12.37
C PHE A 48 4.69 9.28 12.07
N VAL A 49 4.81 8.74 10.87
CA VAL A 49 5.95 7.88 10.47
C VAL A 49 7.29 8.61 10.66
N LYS A 50 7.37 9.91 10.36
CA LYS A 50 8.57 10.73 10.57
C LYS A 50 9.04 10.80 12.03
N THR A 51 8.16 10.53 12.99
CA THR A 51 8.49 10.51 14.43
C THR A 51 9.07 9.19 14.90
N LEU A 52 8.99 8.14 14.09
CA LEU A 52 9.49 6.80 14.44
C LEU A 52 10.96 6.68 14.08
N ASP A 53 11.72 6.00 14.93
CA ASP A 53 13.09 5.57 14.61
C ASP A 53 13.04 4.35 13.68
N GLY A 54 13.97 4.29 12.73
CA GLY A 54 14.14 3.13 11.86
C GLY A 54 15.60 2.97 11.46
N PHE A 55 15.84 2.32 10.32
CA PHE A 55 17.19 2.05 9.83
C PHE A 55 18.06 3.30 9.70
N GLY A 56 17.49 4.47 9.40
CA GLY A 56 18.24 5.73 9.35
C GLY A 56 18.99 6.04 10.65
N GLU A 57 18.36 5.77 11.80
CA GLU A 57 18.95 5.95 13.13
C GLU A 57 19.92 4.83 13.52
N GLU A 58 19.70 3.60 13.04
CA GLU A 58 20.56 2.44 13.32
C GLU A 58 21.82 2.37 12.44
N LYS A 59 21.75 2.93 11.22
CA LYS A 59 22.70 2.71 10.12
C LYS A 59 24.14 2.95 10.56
N THR A 60 24.46 4.09 11.15
CA THR A 60 25.85 4.43 11.50
C THR A 60 26.47 3.41 12.46
N ALA A 61 25.76 3.09 13.54
CA ALA A 61 26.25 2.13 14.53
C ALA A 61 26.39 0.71 13.94
N LEU A 62 25.44 0.30 13.09
CA LEU A 62 25.49 -1.00 12.40
C LEU A 62 26.68 -1.09 11.44
N LEU A 63 26.94 -0.04 10.68
CA LEU A 63 28.06 0.01 9.75
C LEU A 63 29.41 -0.04 10.48
N GLU A 64 29.55 0.72 11.58
CA GLU A 64 30.75 0.70 12.42
C GLU A 64 31.00 -0.67 13.05
N ALA A 65 29.96 -1.30 13.61
CA ALA A 65 30.05 -2.63 14.22
C ALA A 65 30.48 -3.71 13.22
N ASN A 66 30.22 -3.51 11.92
CA ASN A 66 30.58 -4.42 10.85
C ASN A 66 31.84 -4.02 10.07
N GLY A 67 32.51 -2.93 10.45
CA GLY A 67 33.68 -2.42 9.74
C GLY A 67 33.40 -2.04 8.29
N VAL A 68 32.20 -1.51 8.03
CA VAL A 68 31.72 -1.08 6.72
C VAL A 68 31.64 0.44 6.70
N THR A 69 32.21 1.09 5.69
CA THR A 69 32.04 2.55 5.54
C THR A 69 30.71 2.86 4.88
N ASN A 70 30.17 4.08 5.03
CA ASN A 70 28.94 4.45 4.32
C ASN A 70 29.07 4.31 2.78
N GLN A 71 30.22 4.66 2.21
CA GLN A 71 30.47 4.50 0.77
C GLN A 71 30.51 3.02 0.36
N GLU A 72 31.12 2.17 1.19
CA GLU A 72 31.09 0.72 0.97
C GLU A 72 29.65 0.19 1.07
N PHE A 73 28.88 0.60 2.08
CA PHE A 73 27.47 0.23 2.21
C PHE A 73 26.64 0.62 0.99
N ILE A 74 26.78 1.86 0.48
CA ILE A 74 26.06 2.31 -0.71
C ILE A 74 26.33 1.34 -1.85
N ARG A 75 27.61 1.06 -2.15
CA ARG A 75 27.96 0.10 -3.21
C ARG A 75 27.40 -1.29 -2.94
N LEU A 76 27.58 -1.83 -1.74
CA LEU A 76 27.13 -3.19 -1.40
C LEU A 76 25.61 -3.36 -1.48
N SER A 77 24.86 -2.39 -0.98
CA SER A 77 23.39 -2.44 -0.91
C SER A 77 22.72 -2.18 -2.26
N THR A 78 23.39 -1.49 -3.19
CA THR A 78 22.82 -1.17 -4.52
C THR A 78 23.34 -2.04 -5.66
N ASP A 79 24.26 -2.97 -5.38
CA ASP A 79 24.75 -3.95 -6.34
C ASP A 79 23.94 -5.26 -6.23
N SER A 80 24.14 -6.15 -7.20
CA SER A 80 23.65 -7.51 -7.16
C SER A 80 24.44 -8.35 -6.16
N ALA A 81 23.80 -8.81 -5.09
CA ALA A 81 24.43 -9.60 -4.04
C ALA A 81 25.06 -10.90 -4.57
N TRP A 82 24.44 -11.52 -5.57
CA TRP A 82 24.94 -12.74 -6.20
C TRP A 82 26.24 -12.54 -7.00
N ALA A 83 26.55 -11.32 -7.44
CA ALA A 83 27.78 -11.00 -8.17
C ALA A 83 28.91 -10.49 -7.27
N LEU A 84 28.61 -10.13 -6.02
CA LEU A 84 29.61 -9.67 -5.05
C LEU A 84 30.59 -10.80 -4.69
N PRO A 85 31.88 -10.49 -4.44
CA PRO A 85 32.80 -11.44 -3.83
C PRO A 85 32.28 -11.95 -2.48
N HIS A 86 32.57 -13.21 -2.14
CA HIS A 86 32.07 -13.85 -0.91
C HIS A 86 32.35 -13.06 0.39
N ALA A 87 33.50 -12.38 0.47
CA ALA A 87 33.82 -11.52 1.62
C ALA A 87 32.88 -10.30 1.73
N GLU A 88 32.46 -9.74 0.59
CA GLU A 88 31.55 -8.61 0.50
C GLU A 88 30.09 -9.03 0.73
N GLN A 89 29.70 -10.20 0.20
CA GLN A 89 28.44 -10.86 0.53
C GLN A 89 28.28 -11.02 2.05
N LYS A 90 29.32 -11.48 2.73
CA LYS A 90 29.33 -11.61 4.20
C LYS A 90 29.14 -10.26 4.89
N LYS A 91 29.83 -9.20 4.45
CA LYS A 91 29.66 -7.85 5.01
C LYS A 91 28.24 -7.32 4.82
N LEU A 92 27.72 -7.39 3.59
CA LEU A 92 26.35 -6.97 3.26
C LEU A 92 25.33 -7.70 4.14
N LYS A 93 25.47 -9.03 4.24
CA LYS A 93 24.59 -9.86 5.07
C LYS A 93 24.70 -9.52 6.55
N SER A 94 25.90 -9.33 7.11
CA SER A 94 26.03 -8.96 8.52
C SER A 94 25.41 -7.61 8.84
N VAL A 95 25.53 -6.62 7.93
CA VAL A 95 24.82 -5.34 8.09
C VAL A 95 23.31 -5.56 8.03
N ARG A 96 22.80 -6.32 7.05
CA ARG A 96 21.36 -6.55 6.88
C ARG A 96 20.75 -7.34 8.03
N ASP A 97 21.43 -8.37 8.53
CA ASP A 97 20.99 -9.19 9.67
C ASP A 97 21.02 -8.39 10.99
N GLY A 98 21.78 -7.30 11.04
CA GLY A 98 21.84 -6.40 12.20
C GLY A 98 20.71 -5.37 12.24
N VAL A 99 20.04 -5.10 11.12
CA VAL A 99 18.86 -4.21 11.10
C VAL A 99 17.74 -4.82 11.94
N SER A 100 17.11 -4.00 12.78
CA SER A 100 15.98 -4.45 13.61
C SER A 100 14.93 -5.21 12.80
N ARG A 101 14.50 -6.36 13.33
CA ARG A 101 13.46 -7.18 12.71
C ARG A 101 12.08 -6.67 13.16
N PRO A 102 11.13 -6.44 12.23
CA PRO A 102 9.77 -6.08 12.58
C PRO A 102 9.10 -7.09 13.50
N ASP A 103 8.38 -6.58 14.51
CA ASP A 103 7.49 -7.34 15.38
C ASP A 103 6.05 -6.81 15.31
N GLY A 104 5.16 -7.34 16.15
CA GLY A 104 3.75 -6.92 16.17
C GLY A 104 3.51 -5.46 16.57
N LYS A 105 4.54 -4.72 16.99
CA LYS A 105 4.49 -3.29 17.33
C LYS A 105 5.22 -2.42 16.30
N THR A 106 5.86 -3.02 15.30
CA THR A 106 6.50 -2.30 14.20
C THR A 106 5.46 -1.88 13.18
N LEU A 107 5.44 -0.58 12.83
CA LEU A 107 4.56 -0.08 11.77
C LEU A 107 5.13 -0.49 10.41
N LEU A 108 4.46 -1.41 9.73
CA LEU A 108 4.81 -1.84 8.38
C LEU A 108 4.10 -0.96 7.35
N GLN A 109 4.68 -0.90 6.15
CA GLN A 109 4.00 -0.36 4.99
C GLN A 109 4.21 -1.16 3.71
N LYS A 110 3.19 -1.11 2.85
CA LYS A 110 3.22 -1.65 1.49
C LYS A 110 2.85 -0.56 0.50
N ILE A 111 3.69 -0.37 -0.51
CA ILE A 111 3.38 0.52 -1.64
C ILE A 111 2.68 -0.29 -2.72
N ILE A 112 1.55 0.21 -3.21
CA ILE A 112 0.75 -0.38 -4.29
C ILE A 112 0.49 0.66 -5.39
N PRO A 113 0.34 0.24 -6.66
CA PRO A 113 -0.05 1.15 -7.72
C PRO A 113 -1.40 1.81 -7.41
N LEU A 114 -1.59 3.07 -7.80
CA LEU A 114 -2.89 3.76 -7.64
C LEU A 114 -4.03 2.96 -8.27
N GLU A 115 -3.79 2.33 -9.41
CA GLU A 115 -4.77 1.51 -10.12
C GLU A 115 -5.28 0.32 -9.29
N ASP A 116 -4.46 -0.17 -8.34
CA ASP A 116 -4.79 -1.33 -7.49
C ASP A 116 -5.46 -0.94 -6.17
N ILE A 117 -5.66 0.35 -5.91
CA ILE A 117 -6.31 0.83 -4.68
C ILE A 117 -7.72 0.23 -4.52
N SER A 118 -8.46 0.17 -5.63
CA SER A 118 -9.82 -0.37 -5.68
C SER A 118 -9.85 -1.87 -5.35
N THR A 119 -8.78 -2.61 -5.65
CA THR A 119 -8.68 -4.04 -5.35
C THR A 119 -8.72 -4.29 -3.84
N TYR A 120 -8.02 -3.47 -3.06
CA TYR A 120 -8.03 -3.55 -1.59
C TYR A 120 -9.34 -3.01 -1.00
N MET A 121 -9.79 -1.84 -1.47
CA MET A 121 -11.04 -1.22 -1.01
C MET A 121 -12.28 -2.10 -1.25
N ASN A 122 -12.29 -2.88 -2.34
CA ASN A 122 -13.34 -3.86 -2.64
C ASN A 122 -13.14 -5.20 -1.91
N ASN A 123 -12.10 -5.35 -1.09
CA ASN A 123 -11.72 -6.59 -0.43
C ASN A 123 -11.52 -7.76 -1.41
N MET A 124 -11.04 -7.49 -2.63
CA MET A 124 -10.77 -8.56 -3.60
C MET A 124 -9.67 -9.50 -3.11
N TYR A 125 -8.73 -9.02 -2.30
CA TYR A 125 -7.76 -9.86 -1.59
C TYR A 125 -8.23 -10.35 -0.22
N GLY A 126 -9.53 -10.21 0.07
CA GLY A 126 -10.16 -10.53 1.34
C GLY A 126 -9.45 -9.88 2.52
N GLY A 127 -9.14 -8.59 2.40
CA GLY A 127 -8.54 -7.83 3.50
C GLY A 127 -7.05 -8.09 3.76
N THR A 128 -6.41 -9.02 3.04
CA THR A 128 -5.04 -9.45 3.36
C THR A 128 -3.95 -8.69 2.58
N ILE A 129 -2.75 -8.67 3.16
CA ILE A 129 -1.55 -8.01 2.62
C ILE A 129 -0.44 -9.08 2.53
N GLY A 130 0.37 -9.04 1.47
CA GLY A 130 1.48 -9.97 1.26
C GLY A 130 2.55 -9.41 0.34
N GLY A 131 3.50 -10.24 -0.06
CA GLY A 131 4.62 -9.83 -0.93
C GLY A 131 5.61 -8.90 -0.21
N PHE A 132 6.25 -8.01 -0.97
CA PHE A 132 7.26 -7.09 -0.45
C PHE A 132 6.64 -5.97 0.40
N VAL A 133 7.24 -5.72 1.56
CA VAL A 133 6.90 -4.68 2.52
C VAL A 133 8.17 -4.09 3.13
N CYS A 134 8.05 -2.95 3.79
CA CYS A 134 9.12 -2.34 4.58
C CYS A 134 8.56 -1.90 5.93
N GLU A 135 9.43 -1.71 6.93
CA GLU A 135 9.07 -0.87 8.07
C GLU A 135 8.88 0.58 7.56
N ALA A 136 7.81 1.24 7.98
CA ALA A 136 7.48 2.58 7.48
C ALA A 136 8.59 3.59 7.82
N ALA A 137 9.19 3.45 9.01
CA ALA A 137 10.27 4.31 9.49
C ALA A 137 11.55 4.15 8.67
N ASP A 138 11.86 2.95 8.17
CA ASP A 138 13.07 2.68 7.37
C ASP A 138 13.14 3.53 6.10
N VAL A 139 11.98 3.83 5.52
CA VAL A 139 11.84 4.52 4.24
C VAL A 139 11.22 5.92 4.40
N LYS A 140 11.20 6.45 5.63
CA LYS A 140 10.56 7.73 5.96
C LYS A 140 11.15 8.94 5.25
N SER A 141 12.34 8.83 4.65
CA SER A 141 12.97 9.86 3.83
C SER A 141 12.39 9.95 2.40
N LEU A 142 11.65 8.95 1.95
CA LEU A 142 10.99 8.93 0.64
C LEU A 142 9.65 9.67 0.73
N HIS A 143 9.48 10.73 -0.05
CA HIS A 143 8.30 11.59 0.03
C HIS A 143 7.54 11.70 -1.28
N THR A 144 8.24 11.89 -2.40
CA THR A 144 7.63 12.06 -3.71
C THR A 144 7.45 10.73 -4.45
N MET A 145 6.58 10.70 -5.46
CA MET A 145 6.41 9.53 -6.33
C MET A 145 7.75 9.12 -6.98
N GLU A 146 8.54 10.09 -7.46
CA GLU A 146 9.85 9.84 -8.04
C GLU A 146 10.81 9.19 -7.02
N GLN A 147 10.87 9.73 -5.79
CA GLN A 147 11.70 9.17 -4.72
C GLN A 147 11.25 7.77 -4.33
N VAL A 148 9.94 7.53 -4.18
CA VAL A 148 9.42 6.20 -3.84
C VAL A 148 9.70 5.21 -4.98
N PHE A 149 9.52 5.62 -6.23
CA PHE A 149 9.79 4.79 -7.41
C PHE A 149 11.26 4.34 -7.48
N HIS A 150 12.20 5.28 -7.40
CA HIS A 150 13.64 5.00 -7.48
C HIS A 150 14.23 4.47 -6.18
N GLY A 151 13.66 4.85 -5.05
CA GLY A 151 14.03 4.41 -3.70
C GLY A 151 13.71 2.94 -3.47
N LEU A 152 12.48 2.55 -3.80
CA LEU A 152 11.98 1.19 -3.61
C LEU A 152 12.05 0.33 -4.88
N ARG A 153 12.71 0.84 -5.93
CA ARG A 153 12.92 0.13 -7.20
C ARG A 153 11.63 -0.47 -7.75
N LEU A 154 10.63 0.39 -7.91
CA LEU A 154 9.32 0.02 -8.44
C LEU A 154 9.32 -0.09 -9.98
N ASP A 155 10.49 0.04 -10.61
CA ASP A 155 10.80 -0.09 -12.04
C ASP A 155 10.95 -1.55 -12.54
N TYR A 156 10.37 -2.51 -11.83
CA TYR A 156 10.42 -3.91 -12.23
C TYR A 156 9.59 -4.20 -13.50
N SER A 157 9.96 -5.24 -14.24
CA SER A 157 9.26 -5.62 -15.46
C SER A 157 7.77 -5.87 -15.19
N GLY A 158 6.89 -5.28 -16.01
CA GLY A 158 5.43 -5.38 -15.85
C GLY A 158 4.83 -4.52 -14.73
N THR A 159 5.62 -3.64 -14.10
CA THR A 159 5.12 -2.66 -13.13
C THR A 159 4.05 -1.74 -13.72
N LYS A 160 3.06 -1.37 -12.90
CA LYS A 160 2.09 -0.30 -13.19
C LYS A 160 2.56 1.06 -12.68
N PHE A 161 3.61 1.09 -11.86
CA PHE A 161 4.15 2.34 -11.35
C PHE A 161 4.83 3.15 -12.46
N LYS A 162 4.81 4.47 -12.31
CA LYS A 162 5.52 5.43 -13.18
C LYS A 162 6.16 6.49 -12.31
N ALA A 163 7.44 6.80 -12.53
CA ALA A 163 8.16 7.80 -11.73
C ALA A 163 7.49 9.19 -11.80
N ASP A 164 6.94 9.53 -12.96
CA ASP A 164 6.17 10.75 -13.27
C ASP A 164 4.65 10.52 -13.24
N GLY A 165 4.21 9.43 -12.61
CA GLY A 165 2.79 9.08 -12.48
C GLY A 165 2.02 10.02 -11.55
N ALA A 166 0.69 9.86 -11.53
CA ALA A 166 -0.22 10.67 -10.72
C ALA A 166 -0.13 10.39 -9.20
N GLY A 167 0.83 9.56 -8.76
CA GLY A 167 1.01 9.17 -7.37
C GLY A 167 1.08 7.66 -7.18
N TYR A 168 0.88 7.23 -5.94
CA TYR A 168 0.87 5.84 -5.50
C TYR A 168 -0.13 5.66 -4.36
N ALA A 169 -0.44 4.42 -3.97
CA ALA A 169 -1.14 4.16 -2.73
C ALA A 169 -0.21 3.46 -1.73
N VAL A 170 -0.43 3.71 -0.45
CA VAL A 170 0.31 3.09 0.65
C VAL A 170 -0.66 2.51 1.66
N ILE A 171 -0.41 1.28 2.06
CA ILE A 171 -1.09 0.62 3.16
C ILE A 171 -0.14 0.62 4.35
N ARG A 172 -0.56 1.17 5.50
CA ARG A 172 0.19 1.16 6.75
C ARG A 172 -0.55 0.34 7.79
N PHE A 173 0.18 -0.56 8.44
CA PHE A 173 -0.44 -1.59 9.26
C PHE A 173 0.52 -2.18 10.29
N TYR A 174 -0.05 -2.69 11.37
CA TYR A 174 0.61 -3.63 12.26
C TYR A 174 0.18 -5.06 11.88
N SER A 175 0.97 -6.06 12.26
CA SER A 175 0.65 -7.46 11.95
C SER A 175 1.10 -8.39 13.07
N SER A 176 0.23 -9.30 13.51
CA SER A 176 0.62 -10.40 14.38
C SER A 176 1.36 -11.53 13.66
N ALA A 177 1.54 -11.44 12.34
CA ALA A 177 2.11 -12.51 11.50
C ALA A 177 3.57 -12.22 11.08
N THR A 178 4.29 -11.37 11.82
CA THR A 178 5.66 -10.96 11.46
C THR A 178 6.66 -12.12 11.46
N GLU A 179 6.36 -13.23 12.12
CA GLU A 179 7.15 -14.47 12.05
C GLU A 179 7.17 -15.07 10.63
N ASN A 180 6.16 -14.78 9.81
CA ASN A 180 6.07 -15.21 8.41
C ASN A 180 6.79 -14.26 7.44
N MET A 181 7.51 -13.26 7.97
CA MET A 181 8.34 -12.36 7.17
C MET A 181 9.77 -12.89 7.07
N TYR A 182 10.37 -12.75 5.90
CA TYR A 182 11.77 -13.10 5.65
C TYR A 182 12.49 -11.98 4.90
N ILE A 183 13.82 -12.00 4.99
CA ILE A 183 14.68 -11.10 4.22
C ILE A 183 14.83 -11.72 2.83
N PRO A 184 14.55 -10.99 1.72
CA PRO A 184 14.59 -11.53 0.36
C PRO A 184 16.03 -11.70 -0.15
N TYR A 185 16.77 -12.62 0.48
CA TYR A 185 18.13 -12.98 0.13
C TYR A 185 18.19 -13.85 -1.13
N SER A 186 19.21 -13.64 -1.96
CA SER A 186 19.58 -14.57 -3.03
C SER A 186 20.15 -15.88 -2.45
N PRO A 187 20.28 -16.96 -3.26
CA PRO A 187 20.86 -18.23 -2.81
C PRO A 187 22.25 -18.11 -2.16
N GLU A 188 23.09 -17.20 -2.65
CA GLU A 188 24.43 -16.93 -2.13
C GLU A 188 24.42 -16.42 -0.68
N LEU A 189 23.34 -15.74 -0.30
CA LEU A 189 23.11 -15.25 1.07
C LEU A 189 22.20 -16.18 1.89
N GLY A 190 21.86 -17.35 1.37
CA GLY A 190 21.06 -18.38 2.05
C GLY A 190 19.55 -18.24 1.90
N GLY A 191 19.07 -17.42 0.95
CA GLY A 191 17.65 -17.29 0.64
C GLY A 191 17.24 -17.98 -0.67
N SER A 192 16.08 -17.58 -1.19
CA SER A 192 15.51 -18.13 -2.43
C SER A 192 15.13 -17.06 -3.45
N GLN A 193 15.53 -15.81 -3.23
CA GLN A 193 15.23 -14.71 -4.15
C GLN A 193 15.93 -14.96 -5.50
N PRO A 194 15.19 -15.01 -6.63
CA PRO A 194 15.80 -15.15 -7.94
C PRO A 194 16.79 -14.01 -8.27
N HIS A 195 17.76 -14.31 -9.13
CA HIS A 195 18.70 -13.34 -9.68
C HIS A 195 18.02 -12.44 -10.72
N GLU A 196 17.20 -11.51 -10.25
CA GLU A 196 16.37 -10.69 -11.11
C GLU A 196 16.34 -9.24 -10.64
N TRP A 197 16.82 -8.35 -11.51
CA TRP A 197 16.67 -6.91 -11.31
C TRP A 197 15.18 -6.52 -11.32
N PRO A 198 14.76 -5.60 -10.45
CA PRO A 198 15.61 -4.71 -9.68
C PRO A 198 15.95 -5.19 -8.26
N ASN A 199 15.48 -6.37 -7.84
CA ASN A 199 15.85 -6.88 -6.53
C ASN A 199 17.29 -7.43 -6.57
N GLY A 200 18.21 -6.83 -5.81
CA GLY A 200 19.62 -7.25 -5.77
C GLY A 200 19.87 -8.52 -4.95
N GLY A 201 18.87 -9.08 -4.29
CA GLY A 201 19.00 -10.27 -3.44
C GLY A 201 19.82 -10.05 -2.17
N GLY A 202 20.11 -8.78 -1.83
CA GLY A 202 20.89 -8.39 -0.65
C GLY A 202 20.05 -8.12 0.60
N GLY A 203 18.73 -8.18 0.50
CA GLY A 203 17.81 -7.77 1.58
C GLY A 203 17.62 -6.26 1.72
N PHE A 204 18.25 -5.46 0.86
CA PHE A 204 18.01 -4.03 0.70
C PHE A 204 17.49 -3.75 -0.72
N THR A 205 16.73 -2.66 -0.88
CA THR A 205 16.40 -2.13 -2.21
C THR A 205 17.68 -1.72 -2.90
N THR A 206 17.77 -1.90 -4.22
CA THR A 206 18.94 -1.41 -4.98
C THR A 206 18.73 0.03 -5.43
N SER A 207 18.39 0.91 -4.47
CA SER A 207 17.98 2.29 -4.73
C SER A 207 18.95 3.04 -5.66
N THR A 208 18.40 3.83 -6.57
CA THR A 208 19.18 4.69 -7.47
C THR A 208 19.28 6.14 -7.00
N LEU A 209 18.89 6.43 -5.75
CA LEU A 209 18.91 7.80 -5.18
C LEU A 209 20.27 8.23 -4.60
N GLY A 210 21.24 7.31 -4.53
CA GLY A 210 22.62 7.62 -4.11
C GLY A 210 22.94 7.43 -2.62
N GLU A 211 21.94 7.22 -1.77
CA GLU A 211 22.10 7.10 -0.30
C GLU A 211 22.21 5.64 0.20
N GLY A 212 22.22 4.69 -0.73
CA GLY A 212 22.21 3.25 -0.47
C GLY A 212 20.79 2.68 -0.43
N GLY A 213 20.71 1.38 -0.19
CA GLY A 213 19.46 0.63 -0.17
C GLY A 213 18.66 0.76 1.13
N TYR A 214 17.34 0.61 1.02
CA TYR A 214 16.42 0.54 2.16
C TYR A 214 16.15 -0.92 2.54
N PRO A 215 16.07 -1.29 3.83
CA PRO A 215 15.75 -2.66 4.22
C PRO A 215 14.42 -3.15 3.63
N GLU A 216 14.41 -4.37 3.10
CA GLU A 216 13.21 -5.01 2.56
C GLU A 216 12.84 -6.27 3.34
N TRP A 217 11.54 -6.51 3.44
CA TRP A 217 10.96 -7.72 3.98
C TRP A 217 9.94 -8.28 3.00
N THR A 218 9.73 -9.58 3.04
CA THR A 218 8.70 -10.26 2.23
C THR A 218 7.88 -11.18 3.12
N PHE A 219 6.56 -11.15 3.00
CA PHE A 219 5.69 -12.15 3.61
C PHE A 219 5.68 -13.43 2.75
N SER A 220 5.81 -14.60 3.38
CA SER A 220 5.68 -15.91 2.73
C SER A 220 4.22 -16.33 2.48
N GLY A 221 3.35 -15.36 2.19
CA GLY A 221 1.90 -15.53 2.14
C GLY A 221 1.16 -14.21 2.31
N TYR A 222 -0.12 -14.30 2.67
CA TYR A 222 -1.02 -13.15 2.79
C TYR A 222 -1.76 -13.12 4.10
N TYR A 223 -1.51 -12.09 4.88
CA TYR A 223 -1.96 -12.03 6.25
C TYR A 223 -2.88 -10.81 6.41
N ALA A 224 -3.93 -10.93 7.21
CA ALA A 224 -4.69 -9.74 7.59
C ALA A 224 -3.78 -8.82 8.41
N PRO A 225 -3.89 -7.51 8.21
CA PRO A 225 -3.34 -6.58 9.17
C PRO A 225 -4.13 -6.62 10.49
N GLU A 226 -3.58 -6.01 11.54
CA GLU A 226 -4.36 -5.68 12.73
C GLU A 226 -5.41 -4.60 12.43
N GLU A 227 -6.38 -4.49 13.33
CA GLU A 227 -7.43 -3.47 13.27
C GLU A 227 -6.85 -2.05 13.21
N ASN A 228 -7.55 -1.17 12.49
CA ASN A 228 -7.17 0.22 12.24
C ASN A 228 -5.94 0.39 11.34
N ALA A 229 -5.58 -0.62 10.54
CA ALA A 229 -4.68 -0.38 9.42
C ALA A 229 -5.30 0.62 8.43
N GLU A 230 -4.47 1.43 7.79
CA GLU A 230 -4.91 2.59 7.01
C GLU A 230 -4.36 2.51 5.58
N LEU A 231 -5.23 2.73 4.61
CA LEU A 231 -4.90 2.76 3.20
C LEU A 231 -5.08 4.19 2.67
N TYR A 232 -3.99 4.74 2.16
CA TYR A 232 -3.88 6.10 1.67
C TYR A 232 -3.63 6.12 0.16
N GLU A 233 -4.30 7.05 -0.52
CA GLU A 233 -3.86 7.56 -1.81
C GLU A 233 -2.84 8.68 -1.56
N VAL A 234 -1.74 8.70 -2.32
CA VAL A 234 -0.66 9.67 -2.16
C VAL A 234 -0.39 10.36 -3.49
N THR A 235 -0.44 11.69 -3.52
CA THR A 235 -0.15 12.49 -4.73
C THR A 235 1.34 12.43 -5.10
N PRO A 236 1.75 12.89 -6.29
CA PRO A 236 3.16 12.87 -6.69
C PRO A 236 4.09 13.63 -5.73
N GLU A 237 3.58 14.67 -5.09
CA GLU A 237 4.29 15.51 -4.11
C GLU A 237 4.27 14.96 -2.68
N GLY A 238 3.64 13.80 -2.46
CA GLY A 238 3.60 13.13 -1.16
C GLY A 238 2.43 13.53 -0.26
N ARG A 239 1.40 14.20 -0.78
CA ARG A 239 0.20 14.51 0.01
C ARG A 239 -0.68 13.28 0.15
N GLU A 240 -1.06 12.95 1.38
CA GLU A 240 -1.83 11.76 1.71
C GLU A 240 -3.32 12.05 1.82
N ILE A 241 -4.13 11.13 1.32
CA ILE A 241 -5.59 11.15 1.39
C ILE A 241 -6.01 9.77 1.89
N LEU A 242 -6.60 9.71 3.09
CA LEU A 242 -7.12 8.45 3.62
C LEU A 242 -8.29 7.97 2.75
N ARG A 243 -8.27 6.70 2.33
CA ARG A 243 -9.31 6.10 1.48
C ARG A 243 -10.03 4.96 2.17
N SER A 244 -9.34 4.21 3.02
CA SER A 244 -9.95 3.08 3.73
C SER A 244 -9.24 2.77 5.04
N ILE A 245 -10.00 2.27 6.01
CA ILE A 245 -9.50 1.71 7.26
C ILE A 245 -9.88 0.24 7.32
N TYR A 246 -8.95 -0.62 7.74
CA TYR A 246 -9.24 -2.03 8.02
C TYR A 246 -9.98 -2.13 9.35
N HIS A 247 -11.23 -2.58 9.30
CA HIS A 247 -12.06 -2.76 10.49
C HIS A 247 -13.04 -3.92 10.35
N ASP A 248 -13.20 -4.71 11.41
CA ASP A 248 -14.03 -5.92 11.44
C ASP A 248 -13.64 -6.93 10.34
N GLY A 249 -12.33 -7.18 10.21
CA GLY A 249 -11.81 -8.17 9.28
C GLY A 249 -11.81 -7.77 7.80
N ARG A 250 -12.16 -6.52 7.45
CA ARG A 250 -12.22 -6.03 6.07
C ARG A 250 -11.82 -4.56 5.93
N TRP A 251 -11.42 -4.16 4.73
CA TRP A 251 -11.27 -2.74 4.36
C TRP A 251 -12.64 -2.07 4.28
N GLN A 252 -12.83 -1.04 5.10
CA GLN A 252 -14.00 -0.17 5.12
C GLN A 252 -13.66 1.14 4.43
N THR A 253 -14.34 1.41 3.32
CA THR A 253 -14.05 2.56 2.44
C THR A 253 -14.81 3.79 2.92
N TYR A 254 -14.11 4.92 2.99
CA TYR A 254 -14.76 6.22 3.18
C TYR A 254 -14.97 6.86 1.82
N GLU A 255 -16.20 7.35 1.59
CA GLU A 255 -16.58 7.91 0.29
C GLU A 255 -15.71 9.12 -0.07
N SER A 256 -15.13 9.08 -1.26
CA SER A 256 -14.74 10.28 -1.99
C SER A 256 -15.72 10.44 -3.14
N PRO A 257 -16.33 11.62 -3.36
CA PRO A 257 -17.28 11.85 -4.46
C PRO A 257 -16.64 11.68 -5.85
N TYR A 258 -15.33 11.45 -5.93
CA TYR A 258 -14.56 11.27 -7.16
C TYR A 258 -14.34 9.81 -7.59
N LEU A 259 -14.61 8.82 -6.74
CA LEU A 259 -14.48 7.41 -7.11
C LEU A 259 -15.85 6.72 -7.09
N PRO A 260 -16.14 5.86 -8.09
CA PRO A 260 -17.41 5.15 -8.16
C PRO A 260 -17.62 4.29 -6.90
N SER A 261 -18.89 4.17 -6.50
CA SER A 261 -19.33 3.30 -5.40
C SER A 261 -18.72 1.91 -5.57
N THR A 262 -17.85 1.54 -4.63
CA THR A 262 -17.32 0.19 -4.53
C THR A 262 -18.34 -0.61 -3.74
N THR A 263 -19.20 -1.35 -4.44
CA THR A 263 -20.03 -2.36 -3.76
C THR A 263 -19.07 -3.37 -3.13
N THR A 264 -18.90 -3.28 -1.82
CA THR A 264 -18.24 -4.32 -1.01
C THR A 264 -18.92 -5.62 -1.38
N ARG A 265 -18.26 -6.44 -2.19
CA ARG A 265 -18.89 -7.61 -2.73
C ARG A 265 -19.15 -8.56 -1.57
N SER A 266 -20.38 -9.08 -1.45
CA SER A 266 -20.63 -10.13 -0.47
C SER A 266 -19.71 -11.28 -0.81
N SER A 267 -18.73 -11.56 0.06
CA SER A 267 -17.92 -12.76 -0.02
C SER A 267 -18.90 -13.93 -0.13
N ASN A 268 -18.75 -14.75 -1.16
CA ASN A 268 -19.36 -16.07 -1.16
C ASN A 268 -18.94 -16.71 0.17
N GLU A 269 -19.87 -17.24 0.98
CA GLU A 269 -19.57 -17.65 2.37
C GLU A 269 -18.40 -18.66 2.47
N ALA A 270 -18.07 -19.33 1.36
CA ALA A 270 -16.97 -20.28 1.22
C ALA A 270 -15.57 -19.67 1.01
N ILE A 271 -15.45 -18.37 0.67
CA ILE A 271 -14.15 -17.70 0.46
C ILE A 271 -13.93 -16.69 1.58
N ARG A 272 -13.17 -17.11 2.59
CA ARG A 272 -12.84 -16.32 3.77
C ARG A 272 -11.32 -16.14 3.85
N ASN A 273 -10.90 -14.89 3.72
CA ASN A 273 -9.52 -14.49 4.00
C ASN A 273 -9.58 -13.37 5.05
N GLY A 274 -8.57 -13.33 5.90
CA GLY A 274 -8.40 -12.29 6.91
C GLY A 274 -8.74 -12.73 8.33
N ARG A 275 -9.09 -11.80 9.20
CA ARG A 275 -9.31 -12.08 10.63
C ARG A 275 -10.77 -12.50 10.89
N TYR A 276 -10.97 -13.59 11.64
CA TYR A 276 -12.29 -14.07 12.02
C TYR A 276 -12.29 -14.59 13.46
N SER A 277 -13.13 -14.01 14.33
CA SER A 277 -13.15 -14.27 15.77
C SER A 277 -11.75 -14.07 16.40
N GLU A 278 -11.07 -15.15 16.79
CA GLU A 278 -9.75 -15.12 17.46
C GLU A 278 -8.57 -15.57 16.58
N GLY A 279 -8.80 -15.90 15.31
CA GLY A 279 -7.77 -16.45 14.42
C GLY A 279 -7.67 -15.73 13.08
N LEU A 280 -6.56 -15.99 12.39
CA LEU A 280 -6.38 -15.62 10.99
C LEU A 280 -6.85 -16.78 10.10
N ILE A 281 -7.65 -16.49 9.09
CA ILE A 281 -8.16 -17.47 8.12
C ILE A 281 -7.63 -17.12 6.72
N GLN A 282 -7.23 -18.14 5.97
CA GLN A 282 -6.96 -18.05 4.54
C GLN A 282 -7.74 -19.13 3.80
N THR A 283 -8.27 -18.80 2.62
CA THR A 283 -8.82 -19.79 1.69
C THR A 283 -7.76 -20.16 0.67
N LEU A 284 -7.40 -21.43 0.64
CA LEU A 284 -6.47 -22.02 -0.32
C LEU A 284 -7.22 -22.92 -1.31
N CYS A 285 -6.66 -23.12 -2.49
CA CYS A 285 -7.16 -24.06 -3.48
C CYS A 285 -6.03 -24.63 -4.32
N ASP A 286 -6.29 -25.70 -5.05
CA ASP A 286 -5.34 -26.31 -5.96
C ASP A 286 -5.75 -26.08 -7.42
N TYR A 287 -4.79 -25.64 -8.24
CA TYR A 287 -4.93 -25.39 -9.67
C TYR A 287 -3.65 -25.86 -10.39
N HIS A 288 -3.80 -26.71 -11.41
CA HIS A 288 -2.69 -27.31 -12.17
C HIS A 288 -1.60 -27.96 -11.29
N GLY A 289 -1.99 -28.60 -10.18
CA GLY A 289 -1.07 -29.30 -9.27
C GLY A 289 -0.31 -28.40 -8.29
N PHE A 290 -0.62 -27.10 -8.26
CA PHE A 290 -0.06 -26.16 -7.29
C PHE A 290 -1.14 -25.59 -6.37
N THR A 291 -0.76 -25.28 -5.13
CA THR A 291 -1.64 -24.57 -4.19
C THR A 291 -1.54 -23.06 -4.39
N PHE A 292 -2.69 -22.40 -4.43
CA PHE A 292 -2.85 -20.96 -4.53
C PHE A 292 -3.69 -20.42 -3.36
N HIS A 293 -3.54 -19.13 -3.07
CA HIS A 293 -4.54 -18.38 -2.31
C HIS A 293 -5.72 -18.05 -3.23
N LEU A 294 -6.92 -18.43 -2.81
CA LEU A 294 -8.16 -18.11 -3.50
C LEU A 294 -8.66 -16.76 -2.96
N ARG A 295 -8.75 -15.76 -3.85
CA ARG A 295 -8.99 -14.36 -3.49
C ARG A 295 -10.45 -13.98 -3.45
N GLY A 296 -11.12 -14.30 -4.54
CA GLY A 296 -12.51 -13.98 -4.75
C GLY A 296 -12.97 -14.58 -6.05
N GLU A 297 -14.27 -14.70 -6.20
CA GLU A 297 -14.92 -15.03 -7.46
C GLU A 297 -15.27 -13.73 -8.17
N THR A 298 -15.31 -13.65 -9.50
CA THR A 298 -15.92 -12.58 -10.34
C THR A 298 -16.42 -13.20 -11.63
N GLU A 299 -17.72 -13.06 -11.91
CA GLU A 299 -18.35 -13.52 -13.15
C GLU A 299 -18.02 -14.98 -13.49
N GLY A 300 -18.12 -15.89 -12.50
CA GLY A 300 -17.82 -17.31 -12.67
C GLY A 300 -16.33 -17.65 -12.78
N ARG A 301 -15.44 -16.73 -12.40
CA ARG A 301 -13.99 -16.93 -12.38
C ARG A 301 -13.41 -16.71 -11.00
N TYR A 302 -12.50 -17.56 -10.54
CA TYR A 302 -11.71 -17.30 -9.34
C TYR A 302 -10.46 -16.50 -9.66
N GLY A 303 -10.18 -15.49 -8.83
CA GLY A 303 -8.88 -14.87 -8.73
C GLY A 303 -7.98 -15.72 -7.84
N LEU A 304 -6.88 -16.21 -8.38
CA LEU A 304 -5.86 -16.96 -7.65
C LEU A 304 -4.59 -16.14 -7.54
N SER A 305 -3.84 -16.34 -6.47
CA SER A 305 -2.52 -15.72 -6.34
C SER A 305 -1.54 -16.57 -5.54
N THR A 306 -0.26 -16.28 -5.72
CA THR A 306 0.86 -16.92 -5.05
C THR A 306 2.00 -15.91 -4.89
N ASP A 307 2.86 -16.15 -3.90
CA ASP A 307 4.08 -15.37 -3.64
C ASP A 307 5.29 -15.87 -4.44
N LYS A 308 5.11 -16.91 -5.26
CA LYS A 308 6.19 -17.56 -6.04
C LYS A 308 5.86 -17.63 -7.52
N PRO A 309 6.86 -17.44 -8.42
CA PRO A 309 6.67 -17.75 -9.82
C PRO A 309 6.45 -19.25 -9.99
N LEU A 310 5.30 -19.65 -10.55
CA LEU A 310 4.96 -21.04 -10.84
C LEU A 310 4.86 -21.24 -12.36
N PRO A 311 5.20 -22.44 -12.89
CA PRO A 311 5.11 -22.73 -14.32
C PRO A 311 3.66 -23.00 -14.76
N VAL A 312 2.78 -22.03 -14.51
CA VAL A 312 1.36 -22.08 -14.82
C VAL A 312 1.06 -21.07 -15.93
N GLU A 313 0.51 -21.54 -17.04
CA GLU A 313 0.19 -20.68 -18.19
C GLU A 313 -0.79 -19.57 -17.78
N GLY A 314 -0.50 -18.34 -18.19
CA GLY A 314 -1.32 -17.17 -17.88
C GLY A 314 -1.11 -16.56 -16.50
N LEU A 315 -0.27 -17.17 -15.65
CA LEU A 315 0.16 -16.57 -14.38
C LEU A 315 1.05 -15.35 -14.64
N LYS A 316 0.70 -14.20 -14.06
CA LYS A 316 1.39 -12.93 -14.30
C LYS A 316 1.73 -12.24 -12.98
N LEU A 317 2.81 -11.46 -12.98
CA LEU A 317 3.10 -10.54 -11.88
C LEU A 317 2.00 -9.47 -11.84
N ILE A 318 1.32 -9.33 -10.70
CA ILE A 318 0.25 -8.33 -10.50
C ILE A 318 0.65 -7.26 -9.48
N GLU A 319 1.55 -7.60 -8.55
CA GLU A 319 2.25 -6.67 -7.68
C GLU A 319 3.68 -7.19 -7.44
N ARG A 320 4.60 -6.38 -6.90
CA ARG A 320 5.98 -6.81 -6.63
C ARG A 320 6.01 -8.03 -5.69
N GLY A 321 6.53 -9.15 -6.20
CA GLY A 321 6.57 -10.45 -5.49
C GLY A 321 5.22 -11.17 -5.41
N VAL A 322 4.23 -10.76 -6.19
CA VAL A 322 2.88 -11.32 -6.20
C VAL A 322 2.50 -11.71 -7.61
N TYR A 323 2.19 -12.98 -7.80
CA TYR A 323 1.70 -13.50 -9.06
C TYR A 323 0.23 -13.86 -8.94
N GLY A 324 -0.54 -13.56 -9.98
CA GLY A 324 -1.96 -13.88 -10.01
C GLY A 324 -2.48 -14.27 -11.38
N ILE A 325 -3.62 -14.95 -11.35
CA ILE A 325 -4.31 -15.46 -12.52
C ILE A 325 -5.82 -15.48 -12.24
N SER A 326 -6.63 -15.19 -13.26
CA SER A 326 -8.08 -15.38 -13.20
C SER A 326 -8.44 -16.63 -13.99
N VAL A 327 -9.10 -17.60 -13.37
CA VAL A 327 -9.40 -18.92 -13.95
C VAL A 327 -10.88 -19.26 -13.81
N PRO A 328 -11.48 -20.07 -14.71
CA PRO A 328 -12.84 -20.55 -14.52
C PRO A 328 -13.01 -21.29 -13.19
N CYS A 329 -14.11 -21.07 -12.48
CA CYS A 329 -14.34 -21.74 -11.18
C CYS A 329 -14.34 -23.27 -11.27
N SER A 330 -14.73 -23.82 -12.43
CA SER A 330 -14.77 -25.26 -12.71
C SER A 330 -13.40 -25.93 -12.79
N GLU A 331 -12.32 -25.16 -12.93
CA GLU A 331 -10.95 -25.70 -13.06
C GLU A 331 -10.19 -25.72 -11.72
N VAL A 332 -10.77 -25.13 -10.68
CA VAL A 332 -10.18 -25.08 -9.34
C VAL A 332 -10.70 -26.23 -8.50
N SER A 333 -9.80 -26.85 -7.73
CA SER A 333 -10.11 -27.99 -6.88
C SER A 333 -9.58 -27.78 -5.45
N ASN A 334 -9.95 -28.67 -4.53
CA ASN A 334 -9.44 -28.69 -3.15
C ASN A 334 -9.49 -27.33 -2.43
N ILE A 335 -10.62 -26.63 -2.58
CA ILE A 335 -10.87 -25.38 -1.86
C ILE A 335 -11.01 -25.71 -0.37
N ARG A 336 -10.16 -25.10 0.44
CA ARG A 336 -10.05 -25.37 1.87
C ARG A 336 -9.64 -24.14 2.63
N GLU A 337 -10.05 -24.07 3.88
CA GLU A 337 -9.65 -23.01 4.79
C GLU A 337 -8.50 -23.47 5.67
N VAL A 338 -7.54 -22.57 5.87
CA VAL A 338 -6.46 -22.74 6.84
C VAL A 338 -6.65 -21.69 7.91
N VAL A 339 -6.81 -22.15 9.15
CA VAL A 339 -6.92 -21.29 10.33
C VAL A 339 -5.58 -21.30 11.04
N PHE A 340 -4.98 -20.13 11.17
CA PHE A 340 -3.77 -19.91 11.96
C PHE A 340 -4.23 -19.51 13.37
N SER A 341 -4.01 -20.40 14.32
CA SER A 341 -4.13 -20.09 15.74
C SER A 341 -3.02 -19.12 16.15
N LYS A 342 -3.32 -18.19 17.04
CA LYS A 342 -2.34 -17.31 17.69
C LYS A 342 -1.15 -18.08 18.28
#